data_AF-A0A9E7D290-F1
#
_entry.id   AF-A0A9E7D290-F1
#
_cell.length_a   1.000
_cell.length_b   1.000
_cell.length_c   1.000
_cell.angle_alpha   90.00
_cell.angle_beta   90.00
_cell.angle_gamma   90.00
#
_symmetry.space_group_name_H-M   'P 1'
#
loop_
_entity.id
_entity.type
_entity.pdbx_description
1 polymer ?
#
loop_
_entity_poly.entity_id
_entity_poly.type
_entity_poly.pdbx_seq_one_letter_code
_entity_poly.pdbx_strand_id
1 'polypeptide(L)'
;MKNLLKNFLVLSFLGFLVLTSCQDEVTELPDEEETEVIAASSDIADLITKTTLLDGSKDNIIDQASCTTVVFPVTVFVNDVKITIESEEGLDFIEEIYDEYEDDIDELSIQFPINIILGDYTQITIDSQQQLESVIEECGEDQDIECVDFEYPVSISVYDANNEILDTKTFQSDESLFGFFAELKENEFVSFNYPIKLVDYEGTQTVINNNAELEEALEVAKNECDEDDDNDYNDDDFDIGYLNEYLATCRWRMEYIKRNGQNQTEQYPDVYFVFKENNTIVATFPDTDIEGTWETTVTEGDPVANINFQIIPDFSNQWKVGEVGEGKIKLYNESEEDKIILKKDCSGGLELKNQFVIDGTEPKYGTPNAYYRDQLSTINQGKFELHLVNGEVRSNPWGDWDDYVEVTQGVIINLKSSDVEIIAAGTYQYSQELTESTFTVGTRAFIDESTTSSSDIEGITITGGTVEVTREGSTYAINYNFTYDGGTITGQYEGTLQYISNSGHTQNDVAALKDYIASSDWVVNSFVSDYQDDWMDDDITSDYSDYLFVFDFENSTVAAISNAGTVAGVWSVLLEDNKMMLNLSFDTNGSFTEFNRTWQVHEYSATSITLKTNGNDVITELIFTKAE
;
A
#
# COMPACT_ATOMS: atom_id res chain seq x y z
N MET A 1 -38.76 86.99 -15.79
CA MET A 1 -37.31 86.82 -15.99
C MET A 1 -36.55 86.23 -14.80
N LYS A 2 -36.94 86.47 -13.53
CA LYS A 2 -36.23 85.91 -12.36
C LYS A 2 -36.29 84.37 -12.20
N ASN A 3 -37.36 83.72 -12.64
CA ASN A 3 -37.48 82.25 -12.55
C ASN A 3 -36.84 81.49 -13.73
N LEU A 4 -36.61 82.16 -14.86
CA LEU A 4 -35.90 81.57 -16.01
C LEU A 4 -34.37 81.54 -15.77
N LEU A 5 -33.83 82.54 -15.08
CA LEU A 5 -32.40 82.61 -14.74
C LEU A 5 -32.01 81.54 -13.71
N LYS A 6 -32.91 81.19 -12.78
CA LYS A 6 -32.66 80.18 -11.73
C LYS A 6 -32.63 78.76 -12.28
N ASN A 7 -33.53 78.43 -13.23
CA ASN A 7 -33.52 77.12 -13.88
C ASN A 7 -32.38 76.99 -14.89
N PHE A 8 -31.94 78.09 -15.52
CA PHE A 8 -30.77 78.08 -16.40
C PHE A 8 -29.45 77.87 -15.63
N LEU A 9 -29.35 78.43 -14.42
CA LEU A 9 -28.17 78.24 -13.55
C LEU A 9 -28.08 76.83 -12.95
N VAL A 10 -29.23 76.18 -12.68
CA VAL A 10 -29.27 74.79 -12.18
C VAL A 10 -29.01 73.79 -13.31
N LEU A 11 -29.50 74.05 -14.53
CA LEU A 11 -29.21 73.20 -15.70
C LEU A 11 -27.73 73.31 -16.14
N SER A 12 -27.13 74.50 -16.00
CA SER A 12 -25.70 74.70 -16.31
C SER A 12 -24.76 74.14 -15.25
N PHE A 13 -25.23 73.95 -14.00
CA PHE A 13 -24.46 73.30 -12.93
C PHE A 13 -24.57 71.77 -13.00
N LEU A 14 -25.70 71.24 -13.49
CA LEU A 14 -25.90 69.80 -13.71
C LEU A 14 -25.23 69.29 -15.00
N GLY A 15 -25.10 70.14 -16.02
CA GLY A 15 -24.37 69.82 -17.27
C GLY A 15 -22.84 69.84 -17.14
N PHE A 16 -22.28 70.46 -16.09
CA PHE A 16 -20.83 70.47 -15.84
C PHE A 16 -20.34 69.24 -15.05
N LEU A 17 -21.26 68.43 -14.54
CA LEU A 17 -20.98 67.18 -13.80
C LEU A 17 -20.85 65.94 -14.71
N VAL A 18 -21.04 66.08 -16.02
CA VAL A 18 -21.04 64.94 -16.98
C VAL A 18 -19.79 64.92 -17.88
N LEU A 19 -18.76 65.73 -17.60
CA LEU A 19 -17.54 65.80 -18.41
C LEU A 19 -16.23 65.57 -17.62
N THR A 20 -16.30 64.92 -16.47
CA THR A 20 -15.11 64.42 -15.75
C THR A 20 -15.29 62.95 -15.42
N SER A 21 -15.43 62.14 -16.46
CA SER A 21 -15.12 60.71 -16.43
C SER A 21 -14.15 60.47 -17.59
N CYS A 22 -12.94 60.98 -17.42
CA CYS A 22 -11.79 60.20 -17.85
C CYS A 22 -11.37 59.49 -16.57
N GLN A 23 -11.78 58.24 -16.42
CA GLN A 23 -11.11 57.36 -15.48
C GLN A 23 -9.74 57.10 -16.13
N ASP A 24 -8.74 57.92 -15.82
CA ASP A 24 -7.34 57.50 -15.94
C ASP A 24 -7.09 56.61 -14.73
N GLU A 25 -7.70 55.43 -14.76
CA GLU A 25 -7.25 54.31 -13.95
C GLU A 25 -6.28 53.56 -14.84
N VAL A 26 -5.04 54.04 -14.87
CA VAL A 26 -3.92 53.12 -14.97
C VAL A 26 -3.96 52.39 -13.63
N THR A 27 -4.72 51.30 -13.57
CA THR A 27 -4.27 50.17 -12.77
C THR A 27 -2.88 49.87 -13.30
N GLU A 28 -1.84 50.23 -12.54
CA GLU A 28 -0.63 49.44 -12.62
C GLU A 28 -1.11 48.02 -12.39
N LEU A 29 -1.13 47.23 -13.47
CA LEU A 29 -1.16 45.78 -13.34
C LEU A 29 -0.07 45.48 -12.31
N PRO A 30 -0.35 44.66 -11.28
CA PRO A 30 0.76 44.01 -10.60
C PRO A 30 1.64 43.44 -11.72
N ASP A 31 2.87 43.91 -11.83
CA ASP A 31 3.87 43.12 -12.54
C ASP A 31 3.85 41.75 -11.85
N GLU A 32 3.71 40.68 -12.66
CA GLU A 32 3.51 39.26 -12.31
C GLU A 32 2.03 38.82 -12.30
N GLU A 33 1.44 38.43 -13.46
CA GLU A 33 0.40 37.36 -13.62
C GLU A 33 0.13 37.10 -15.13
N GLU A 34 1.16 37.02 -16.00
CA GLU A 34 0.95 36.49 -17.37
C GLU A 34 1.00 34.95 -17.44
N THR A 35 1.04 34.25 -16.29
CA THR A 35 1.33 32.81 -16.23
C THR A 35 0.13 31.93 -15.89
N GLU A 36 -1.01 32.48 -15.45
CA GLU A 36 -2.15 31.66 -14.97
C GLU A 36 -3.13 31.21 -16.07
N VAL A 37 -2.87 31.58 -17.32
CA VAL A 37 -3.75 31.23 -18.46
C VAL A 37 -3.16 30.04 -19.22
N ILE A 38 -3.95 28.98 -19.31
CA ILE A 38 -3.68 27.78 -20.09
C ILE A 38 -4.46 27.88 -21.41
N ALA A 39 -3.76 27.68 -22.52
CA ALA A 39 -4.36 27.60 -23.86
C ALA A 39 -4.34 26.16 -24.37
N ALA A 40 -5.25 25.81 -25.27
CA ALA A 40 -5.34 24.46 -25.83
C ALA A 40 -4.03 23.90 -26.43
N SER A 41 -3.14 24.77 -26.92
CA SER A 41 -1.87 24.38 -27.53
C SER A 41 -0.65 24.62 -26.61
N SER A 42 -0.85 24.75 -25.31
CA SER A 42 0.25 24.98 -24.35
C SER A 42 0.81 23.67 -23.82
N ASP A 43 2.09 23.67 -23.45
CA ASP A 43 2.79 22.48 -22.95
C ASP A 43 2.13 21.93 -21.68
N ILE A 44 1.71 22.81 -20.77
CA ILE A 44 0.94 22.41 -19.58
C ILE A 44 -0.40 21.73 -19.90
N ALA A 45 -1.08 22.12 -20.99
CA ALA A 45 -2.32 21.43 -21.40
C ALA A 45 -2.04 20.02 -21.92
N ASP A 46 -0.91 19.81 -22.60
CA ASP A 46 -0.44 18.48 -23.03
C ASP A 46 -0.10 17.62 -21.80
N LEU A 47 0.65 18.17 -20.84
CA LEU A 47 0.97 17.49 -19.57
C LEU A 47 -0.28 17.05 -18.82
N ILE A 48 -1.24 17.96 -18.61
CA ILE A 48 -2.51 17.62 -17.93
C ILE A 48 -3.25 16.53 -18.70
N THR A 49 -3.27 16.60 -20.04
CA THR A 49 -3.95 15.58 -20.86
C THR A 49 -3.29 14.22 -20.65
N LYS A 50 -1.96 14.16 -20.59
CA LYS A 50 -1.22 12.91 -20.38
C LYS A 50 -1.38 12.34 -18.98
N THR A 51 -1.30 13.19 -17.95
CA THR A 51 -1.55 12.80 -16.54
C THR A 51 -2.99 12.34 -16.29
N THR A 52 -3.93 12.61 -17.21
CA THR A 52 -5.33 12.22 -17.05
C THR A 52 -5.77 11.13 -18.03
N LEU A 53 -4.84 10.59 -18.83
CA LEU A 53 -5.10 9.40 -19.63
C LEU A 53 -5.43 8.22 -18.72
N LEU A 54 -6.20 7.27 -19.24
CA LEU A 54 -6.41 6.01 -18.55
C LEU A 54 -5.17 5.13 -18.76
N ASP A 55 -4.44 4.90 -17.68
CA ASP A 55 -3.44 3.84 -17.57
C ASP A 55 -4.11 2.46 -17.69
N GLY A 56 -3.62 1.64 -18.62
CA GLY A 56 -4.05 0.27 -18.84
C GLY A 56 -2.95 -0.77 -18.59
N SER A 57 -1.82 -0.39 -17.99
CA SER A 57 -0.70 -1.30 -17.68
C SER A 57 -1.12 -2.49 -16.80
N LYS A 58 -2.08 -2.28 -15.91
CA LYS A 58 -2.51 -3.23 -14.87
C LYS A 58 -2.93 -4.61 -15.38
N ASP A 59 -3.49 -4.68 -16.58
CA ASP A 59 -3.96 -5.94 -17.15
C ASP A 59 -3.17 -6.39 -18.37
N ASN A 60 -1.97 -5.84 -18.54
CA ASN A 60 -1.02 -6.24 -19.57
C ASN A 60 -0.88 -7.77 -19.63
N ILE A 61 -0.96 -8.49 -18.50
CA ILE A 61 -0.84 -9.96 -18.44
C ILE A 61 -1.85 -10.69 -19.35
N ILE A 62 -2.97 -10.03 -19.66
CA ILE A 62 -4.02 -10.53 -20.54
C ILE A 62 -3.78 -10.14 -21.99
N ASP A 63 -3.53 -8.87 -22.30
CA ASP A 63 -3.59 -8.34 -23.66
C ASP A 63 -2.26 -7.79 -24.23
N GLN A 64 -1.25 -7.63 -23.38
CA GLN A 64 0.10 -7.15 -23.70
C GLN A 64 0.11 -5.70 -24.23
N ALA A 65 -0.67 -4.80 -23.61
CA ALA A 65 -0.71 -3.40 -24.02
C ALA A 65 -1.13 -2.40 -22.94
N SER A 66 -0.19 -1.55 -22.49
CA SER A 66 -0.46 -0.56 -21.42
C SER A 66 -1.50 0.49 -21.79
N CYS A 67 -1.69 0.74 -23.08
CA CYS A 67 -2.60 1.80 -23.50
C CYS A 67 -4.07 1.35 -23.61
N THR A 68 -4.39 0.11 -23.21
CA THR A 68 -5.75 -0.43 -23.21
C THR A 68 -6.05 -1.18 -21.93
N THR A 69 -7.26 -1.02 -21.39
CA THR A 69 -7.73 -1.76 -20.21
C THR A 69 -8.81 -2.76 -20.58
N VAL A 70 -8.67 -4.04 -20.22
CA VAL A 70 -9.71 -5.07 -20.41
C VAL A 70 -10.83 -4.89 -19.38
N VAL A 71 -12.07 -4.88 -19.88
CA VAL A 71 -13.26 -4.79 -19.02
C VAL A 71 -13.64 -6.17 -18.49
N PHE A 72 -13.60 -6.31 -17.17
CA PHE A 72 -14.06 -7.51 -16.47
C PHE A 72 -15.61 -7.67 -16.50
N PRO A 73 -16.13 -8.91 -16.47
CA PRO A 73 -15.37 -10.16 -16.44
C PRO A 73 -14.83 -10.58 -17.80
N VAL A 74 -13.60 -11.10 -17.82
CA VAL A 74 -12.96 -11.68 -19.00
C VAL A 74 -12.68 -13.16 -18.79
N THR A 75 -12.70 -13.92 -19.88
CA THR A 75 -12.40 -15.36 -19.86
C THR A 75 -11.14 -15.61 -20.66
N VAL A 76 -10.14 -16.19 -20.00
CA VAL A 76 -8.87 -16.58 -20.61
C VAL A 76 -8.66 -18.09 -20.52
N PHE A 77 -7.80 -18.62 -21.38
CA PHE A 77 -7.28 -19.97 -21.30
C PHE A 77 -5.79 -19.88 -21.05
N VAL A 78 -5.34 -20.30 -19.88
CA VAL A 78 -3.93 -20.42 -19.52
C VAL A 78 -3.57 -21.90 -19.57
N ASN A 79 -2.64 -22.31 -20.43
CA ASN A 79 -2.23 -23.71 -20.58
C ASN A 79 -3.42 -24.69 -20.76
N ASP A 80 -4.41 -24.29 -21.59
CA ASP A 80 -5.70 -24.99 -21.83
C ASP A 80 -6.69 -25.03 -20.63
N VAL A 81 -6.36 -24.39 -19.50
CA VAL A 81 -7.25 -24.24 -18.34
C VAL A 81 -8.11 -22.99 -18.51
N LYS A 82 -9.43 -23.16 -18.46
CA LYS A 82 -10.37 -22.06 -18.58
C LYS A 82 -10.54 -21.32 -17.26
N ILE A 83 -10.26 -20.03 -17.25
CA ILE A 83 -10.35 -19.14 -16.09
C ILE A 83 -11.28 -17.98 -16.42
N THR A 84 -12.02 -17.50 -15.43
CA THR A 84 -12.82 -16.28 -15.53
C THR A 84 -12.32 -15.30 -14.48
N ILE A 85 -11.80 -14.17 -14.96
CA ILE A 85 -11.29 -13.07 -14.15
C ILE A 85 -12.45 -12.10 -13.97
N GLU A 86 -12.87 -11.87 -12.73
CA GLU A 86 -14.03 -11.03 -12.40
C GLU A 86 -13.62 -9.61 -12.01
N SER A 87 -12.34 -9.39 -11.68
CA SER A 87 -11.74 -8.12 -11.24
C SER A 87 -10.21 -8.19 -11.36
N GLU A 88 -9.54 -7.05 -11.18
CA GLU A 88 -8.06 -6.94 -11.14
C GLU A 88 -7.41 -7.90 -10.14
N GLU A 89 -7.99 -8.09 -8.94
CA GLU A 89 -7.51 -9.09 -7.95
C GLU A 89 -7.43 -10.53 -8.50
N GLY A 90 -8.09 -10.82 -9.63
CA GLY A 90 -8.02 -12.13 -10.27
C GLY A 90 -6.78 -12.34 -11.14
N LEU A 91 -6.01 -11.28 -11.43
CA LEU A 91 -4.80 -11.33 -12.27
C LEU A 91 -3.67 -12.11 -11.59
N ASP A 92 -3.51 -11.99 -10.27
CA ASP A 92 -2.57 -12.78 -9.44
C ASP A 92 -2.71 -14.30 -9.67
N PHE A 93 -3.92 -14.76 -9.98
CA PHE A 93 -4.18 -16.19 -10.24
C PHE A 93 -3.59 -16.66 -11.57
N ILE A 94 -3.37 -15.76 -12.54
CA ILE A 94 -2.69 -16.08 -13.79
C ILE A 94 -1.19 -16.25 -13.51
N GLU A 95 -0.61 -15.36 -12.71
CA GLU A 95 0.79 -15.43 -12.25
C GLU A 95 1.07 -16.72 -11.48
N GLU A 96 0.21 -17.08 -10.52
CA GLU A 96 0.31 -18.34 -9.77
C GLU A 96 0.37 -19.58 -10.68
N ILE A 97 -0.28 -19.54 -11.85
CA ILE A 97 -0.28 -20.65 -12.81
C ILE A 97 1.00 -20.66 -13.63
N TYR A 98 1.49 -19.50 -14.06
CA TYR A 98 2.78 -19.39 -14.74
C TYR A 98 3.93 -19.86 -13.85
N ASP A 99 3.79 -19.70 -12.54
CA ASP A 99 4.79 -20.14 -11.56
C ASP A 99 4.64 -21.59 -11.09
N GLU A 100 3.59 -22.32 -11.51
CA GLU A 100 3.34 -23.70 -11.06
C GLU A 100 4.45 -24.67 -11.53
N TYR A 101 5.00 -24.47 -12.73
CA TYR A 101 6.03 -25.32 -13.31
C TYR A 101 7.20 -24.50 -13.89
N GLU A 102 8.44 -24.95 -13.68
CA GLU A 102 9.64 -24.17 -14.02
C GLU A 102 10.17 -24.43 -15.45
N ASP A 103 9.50 -25.31 -16.20
CA ASP A 103 9.95 -25.82 -17.51
C ASP A 103 8.85 -25.92 -18.59
N ASP A 104 7.66 -25.37 -18.35
CA ASP A 104 6.64 -25.18 -19.35
C ASP A 104 6.78 -23.85 -20.09
N ILE A 105 5.94 -23.71 -21.12
CA ILE A 105 5.79 -22.49 -21.90
C ILE A 105 4.35 -22.10 -21.63
N ASP A 106 4.18 -21.04 -20.85
CA ASP A 106 2.87 -20.52 -20.57
C ASP A 106 2.29 -19.86 -21.81
N GLU A 107 1.09 -20.30 -22.18
CA GLU A 107 0.32 -19.73 -23.27
C GLU A 107 -1.02 -19.26 -22.72
N LEU A 108 -1.23 -17.95 -22.77
CA LEU A 108 -2.52 -17.33 -22.53
C LEU A 108 -3.23 -17.05 -23.86
N SER A 109 -4.51 -17.41 -23.93
CA SER A 109 -5.37 -17.04 -25.04
C SER A 109 -6.73 -16.55 -24.55
N ILE A 110 -7.23 -15.50 -25.19
CA ILE A 110 -8.46 -14.83 -24.77
C ILE A 110 -9.69 -15.46 -25.45
N GLN A 111 -10.77 -15.65 -24.67
CA GLN A 111 -12.06 -16.08 -25.21
C GLN A 111 -12.88 -14.88 -25.71
N PHE A 112 -12.71 -14.50 -26.97
CA PHE A 112 -13.48 -13.43 -27.60
C PHE A 112 -14.99 -13.71 -27.71
N PRO A 113 -15.85 -12.67 -27.73
CA PRO A 113 -15.49 -11.24 -27.70
C PRO A 113 -15.18 -10.72 -26.28
N ILE A 114 -14.34 -9.69 -26.21
CA ILE A 114 -14.05 -8.91 -25.00
C ILE A 114 -14.39 -7.44 -25.23
N ASN A 115 -14.54 -6.66 -24.15
CA ASN A 115 -14.54 -5.20 -24.25
C ASN A 115 -13.24 -4.68 -23.67
N ILE A 116 -12.69 -3.64 -24.30
CA ILE A 116 -11.54 -2.90 -23.79
C ILE A 116 -11.91 -1.42 -23.72
N ILE A 117 -11.22 -0.68 -22.87
CA ILE A 117 -11.23 0.77 -22.76
C ILE A 117 -9.89 1.26 -23.30
N LEU A 118 -9.89 2.26 -24.17
CA LEU A 118 -8.66 2.89 -24.64
C LEU A 118 -8.23 4.00 -23.67
N GLY A 119 -6.98 4.46 -23.75
CA GLY A 119 -6.48 5.60 -22.95
C GLY A 119 -7.36 6.87 -22.99
N ASP A 120 -8.14 7.06 -24.05
CA ASP A 120 -9.10 8.16 -24.19
C ASP A 120 -10.50 7.90 -23.56
N TYR A 121 -10.60 6.86 -22.73
CA TYR A 121 -11.83 6.36 -22.09
C TYR A 121 -12.89 5.81 -23.05
N THR A 122 -12.57 5.67 -24.35
CA THR A 122 -13.52 5.08 -25.28
C THR A 122 -13.57 3.56 -25.13
N GLN A 123 -14.77 3.03 -24.96
CA GLN A 123 -14.98 1.60 -24.86
C GLN A 123 -15.28 0.98 -26.23
N ILE A 124 -14.53 -0.07 -26.60
CA ILE A 124 -14.73 -0.81 -27.84
C ILE A 124 -14.86 -2.32 -27.59
N THR A 125 -15.60 -3.00 -28.46
CA THR A 125 -15.72 -4.46 -28.44
C THR A 125 -14.75 -5.08 -29.43
N ILE A 126 -13.96 -6.04 -28.97
CA ILE A 126 -12.99 -6.79 -29.74
C ILE A 126 -13.53 -8.19 -30.00
N ASP A 127 -13.67 -8.55 -31.27
CA ASP A 127 -14.28 -9.82 -31.70
C ASP A 127 -13.22 -10.93 -31.96
N SER A 128 -11.93 -10.60 -31.99
CA SER A 128 -10.84 -11.57 -32.27
C SER A 128 -9.46 -11.05 -31.90
N GLN A 129 -8.50 -11.97 -31.71
CA GLN A 129 -7.09 -11.64 -31.43
C GLN A 129 -6.49 -10.68 -32.47
N GLN A 130 -6.76 -10.91 -33.76
CA GLN A 130 -6.25 -10.04 -34.83
C GLN A 130 -6.78 -8.60 -34.73
N GLN A 131 -7.99 -8.42 -34.20
CA GLN A 131 -8.55 -7.10 -33.98
C GLN A 131 -7.89 -6.43 -32.76
N LEU A 132 -7.61 -7.18 -31.70
CA LEU A 132 -6.86 -6.71 -30.53
C LEU A 132 -5.46 -6.23 -30.95
N GLU A 133 -4.70 -7.08 -31.65
CA GLU A 133 -3.37 -6.76 -32.18
C GLU A 133 -3.37 -5.49 -33.05
N SER A 134 -4.44 -5.27 -33.83
CA SER A 134 -4.55 -4.06 -34.67
C SER A 134 -4.80 -2.80 -33.84
N VAL A 135 -5.51 -2.90 -32.72
CA VAL A 135 -5.73 -1.77 -31.80
C VAL A 135 -4.43 -1.44 -31.06
N ILE A 136 -3.75 -2.46 -30.55
CA ILE A 136 -2.46 -2.32 -29.86
C ILE A 136 -1.41 -1.69 -30.78
N GLU A 137 -1.29 -2.16 -32.04
CA GLU A 137 -0.35 -1.58 -33.02
C GLU A 137 -0.67 -0.11 -33.37
N GLU A 138 -1.95 0.29 -33.32
CA GLU A 138 -2.37 1.68 -33.58
C GLU A 138 -2.04 2.62 -32.41
N CYS A 139 -1.84 2.08 -31.22
CA CYS A 139 -1.64 2.83 -29.99
C CYS A 139 -0.25 3.49 -29.89
N GLY A 140 0.81 2.74 -30.20
CA GLY A 140 2.19 3.21 -30.03
C GLY A 140 2.77 2.90 -28.65
N GLU A 141 3.84 3.60 -28.27
CA GLU A 141 4.35 3.60 -26.88
C GLU A 141 3.42 4.44 -26.02
N ASP A 142 3.21 4.07 -24.75
CA ASP A 142 2.42 4.88 -23.84
C ASP A 142 3.06 6.25 -23.65
N GLN A 143 2.21 7.24 -23.43
CA GLN A 143 2.60 8.65 -23.34
C GLN A 143 1.91 9.32 -22.15
N ASP A 144 1.19 8.56 -21.33
CA ASP A 144 0.60 9.05 -20.10
C ASP A 144 1.68 9.40 -19.08
N ILE A 145 1.25 9.96 -17.95
CA ILE A 145 2.13 10.32 -16.85
C ILE A 145 1.47 9.73 -15.61
N GLU A 146 1.86 8.51 -15.25
CA GLU A 146 1.19 7.73 -14.21
C GLU A 146 1.67 8.10 -12.80
N CYS A 147 2.93 8.52 -12.65
CA CYS A 147 3.55 8.71 -11.33
C CYS A 147 2.93 9.83 -10.46
N VAL A 148 1.91 10.52 -10.96
CA VAL A 148 1.23 11.59 -10.24
C VAL A 148 -0.24 11.73 -10.66
N ASP A 149 -1.12 11.89 -9.69
CA ASP A 149 -2.56 12.06 -9.87
C ASP A 149 -3.07 13.42 -9.39
N PHE A 150 -4.18 13.89 -9.96
CA PHE A 150 -4.91 15.03 -9.42
C PHE A 150 -5.78 14.63 -8.22
N GLU A 151 -5.67 15.36 -7.10
CA GLU A 151 -6.64 15.19 -6.00
C GLU A 151 -7.96 15.91 -6.36
N TYR A 152 -8.98 15.13 -6.67
CA TYR A 152 -10.31 15.65 -6.96
C TYR A 152 -11.08 16.09 -5.70
N PRO A 153 -11.97 17.09 -5.82
CA PRO A 153 -12.40 17.77 -7.04
C PRO A 153 -11.51 18.96 -7.44
N VAL A 154 -11.32 19.14 -8.75
CA VAL A 154 -10.56 20.26 -9.31
C VAL A 154 -11.50 21.23 -10.02
N SER A 155 -11.30 22.54 -9.83
CA SER A 155 -12.14 23.58 -10.45
C SER A 155 -11.36 24.44 -11.42
N ILE A 156 -11.94 24.73 -12.58
CA ILE A 156 -11.33 25.47 -13.68
C ILE A 156 -12.26 26.60 -14.12
N SER A 157 -11.71 27.82 -14.19
CA SER A 157 -12.35 28.96 -14.82
C SER A 157 -12.09 28.95 -16.34
N VAL A 158 -13.15 29.06 -17.14
CA VAL A 158 -13.12 28.98 -18.60
C VAL A 158 -13.57 30.31 -19.19
N TYR A 159 -12.78 30.86 -20.09
CA TYR A 159 -13.10 32.06 -20.87
C TYR A 159 -13.19 31.74 -22.37
N ASP A 160 -14.40 31.84 -22.93
CA ASP A 160 -14.62 31.73 -24.38
C ASP A 160 -14.54 33.10 -25.05
N ALA A 161 -13.46 33.34 -25.79
CA ALA A 161 -13.22 34.61 -26.46
C ALA A 161 -14.18 34.91 -27.63
N ASN A 162 -14.86 33.91 -28.19
CA ASN A 162 -15.83 34.11 -29.27
C ASN A 162 -17.16 34.66 -28.75
N ASN A 163 -17.58 34.21 -27.56
CA ASN A 163 -18.86 34.59 -26.96
C ASN A 163 -18.72 35.56 -25.77
N GLU A 164 -17.49 35.87 -25.34
CA GLU A 164 -17.18 36.67 -24.16
C GLU A 164 -17.84 36.10 -22.88
N ILE A 165 -17.88 34.77 -22.77
CA ILE A 165 -18.50 34.06 -21.64
C ILE A 165 -17.39 33.62 -20.68
N LEU A 166 -17.62 33.89 -19.39
CA LEU A 166 -16.86 33.32 -18.28
C LEU A 166 -17.73 32.26 -17.58
N ASP A 167 -17.16 31.08 -17.40
CA ASP A 167 -17.79 29.95 -16.72
C ASP A 167 -16.80 29.33 -15.73
N THR A 168 -17.30 28.57 -14.76
CA THR A 168 -16.47 27.77 -13.85
C THR A 168 -17.00 26.35 -13.87
N LYS A 169 -16.12 25.41 -14.21
CA LYS A 169 -16.40 23.98 -14.21
C LYS A 169 -15.65 23.30 -13.07
N THR A 170 -16.23 22.23 -12.54
CA THR A 170 -15.62 21.39 -11.51
C THR A 170 -15.63 19.96 -12.00
N PHE A 171 -14.48 19.30 -11.89
CA PHE A 171 -14.20 17.94 -12.32
C PHE A 171 -14.06 17.04 -11.09
N GLN A 172 -14.42 15.77 -11.24
CA GLN A 172 -14.46 14.79 -10.14
C GLN A 172 -13.62 13.54 -10.42
N SER A 173 -13.05 13.43 -11.62
CA SER A 173 -12.26 12.29 -12.09
C SER A 173 -11.43 12.68 -13.31
N ASP A 174 -10.40 11.89 -13.59
CA ASP A 174 -9.51 12.04 -14.76
C ASP A 174 -10.28 11.95 -16.05
N GLU A 175 -11.20 10.99 -16.23
CA GLU A 175 -12.09 10.89 -17.40
C GLU A 175 -12.75 12.24 -17.75
N SER A 176 -13.28 12.93 -16.73
CA SER A 176 -13.98 14.20 -16.93
C SER A 176 -13.03 15.36 -17.24
N LEU A 177 -11.82 15.34 -16.66
CA LEU A 177 -10.80 16.36 -16.83
C LEU A 177 -10.09 16.20 -18.18
N PHE A 178 -9.68 14.98 -18.51
CA PHE A 178 -9.14 14.55 -19.80
C PHE A 178 -10.07 14.98 -20.93
N GLY A 179 -11.34 14.57 -20.88
CA GLY A 179 -12.32 14.90 -21.93
C GLY A 179 -12.51 16.41 -22.12
N PHE A 180 -12.32 17.21 -21.07
CA PHE A 180 -12.37 18.66 -21.17
C PHE A 180 -11.15 19.26 -21.87
N PHE A 181 -9.94 18.82 -21.52
CA PHE A 181 -8.71 19.32 -22.14
C PHE A 181 -8.53 18.81 -23.58
N ALA A 182 -8.91 17.55 -23.86
CA ALA A 182 -8.89 16.97 -25.20
C ALA A 182 -9.83 17.71 -26.20
N GLU A 183 -10.95 18.28 -25.71
CA GLU A 183 -11.89 19.05 -26.53
C GLU A 183 -11.71 20.58 -26.44
N LEU A 184 -10.68 21.07 -25.74
CA LEU A 184 -10.47 22.49 -25.51
C LEU A 184 -10.18 23.23 -26.82
N LYS A 185 -10.97 24.25 -27.14
CA LYS A 185 -10.84 24.96 -28.43
C LYS A 185 -9.77 26.04 -28.38
N GLU A 186 -9.16 26.37 -29.52
CA GLU A 186 -8.15 27.44 -29.64
C GLU A 186 -8.60 28.83 -29.12
N ASN A 187 -9.92 29.08 -29.07
CA ASN A 187 -10.50 30.33 -28.57
C ASN A 187 -10.98 30.27 -27.11
N GLU A 188 -10.77 29.14 -26.45
CA GLU A 188 -11.09 28.93 -25.04
C GLU A 188 -9.78 28.99 -24.23
N PHE A 189 -9.78 29.82 -23.19
CA PHE A 189 -8.66 30.02 -22.28
C PHE A 189 -9.08 29.56 -20.89
N VAL A 190 -8.24 28.79 -20.22
CA VAL A 190 -8.60 28.16 -18.94
C VAL A 190 -7.60 28.51 -17.86
N SER A 191 -8.04 28.45 -16.61
CA SER A 191 -7.19 28.69 -15.45
C SER A 191 -7.70 27.86 -14.29
N PHE A 192 -6.82 27.11 -13.63
CA PHE A 192 -7.20 26.40 -12.42
C PHE A 192 -7.53 27.37 -11.31
N ASN A 193 -8.51 27.01 -10.51
CA ASN A 193 -8.83 27.72 -9.29
C ASN A 193 -7.92 27.21 -8.18
N TYR A 194 -6.68 27.70 -8.15
CA TYR A 194 -5.68 27.34 -7.15
C TYR A 194 -6.10 27.71 -5.71
N PRO A 195 -5.57 27.00 -4.69
CA PRO A 195 -4.64 25.88 -4.81
C PRO A 195 -5.33 24.57 -5.23
N ILE A 196 -4.61 23.73 -5.96
CA ILE A 196 -4.96 22.34 -6.24
C ILE A 196 -3.96 21.43 -5.52
N LYS A 197 -4.19 20.12 -5.54
CA LYS A 197 -3.22 19.17 -5.01
C LYS A 197 -2.99 18.05 -6.00
N LEU A 198 -1.77 17.54 -5.96
CA LEU A 198 -1.35 16.33 -6.64
C LEU A 198 -1.02 15.27 -5.59
N VAL A 199 -1.18 14.00 -5.96
CA VAL A 199 -0.80 12.84 -5.16
C VAL A 199 0.23 12.08 -6.00
N ASP A 200 1.44 11.86 -5.49
CA ASP A 200 2.42 11.02 -6.19
C ASP A 200 2.13 9.53 -6.00
N TYR A 201 2.86 8.68 -6.75
CA TYR A 201 2.76 7.21 -6.69
C TYR A 201 2.98 6.62 -5.28
N GLU A 202 3.70 7.31 -4.39
CA GLU A 202 3.88 6.90 -2.99
C GLU A 202 2.70 7.33 -2.08
N GLY A 203 1.70 8.02 -2.64
CA GLY A 203 0.53 8.54 -1.93
C GLY A 203 0.78 9.87 -1.19
N THR A 204 1.90 10.53 -1.44
CA THR A 204 2.26 11.81 -0.82
C THR A 204 1.58 12.98 -1.55
N GLN A 205 0.95 13.86 -0.76
CA GLN A 205 0.21 15.00 -1.29
C GLN A 205 1.09 16.26 -1.42
N THR A 206 1.11 16.84 -2.62
CA THR A 206 1.78 18.11 -2.91
C THR A 206 0.75 19.20 -3.25
N VAL A 207 0.83 20.34 -2.57
CA VAL A 207 -0.06 21.49 -2.82
C VAL A 207 0.54 22.38 -3.92
N ILE A 208 -0.22 22.59 -4.99
CA ILE A 208 0.17 23.39 -6.15
C ILE A 208 -0.60 24.71 -6.15
N ASN A 209 0.10 25.84 -6.29
CA ASN A 209 -0.47 27.17 -6.10
C ASN A 209 -0.56 28.01 -7.38
N ASN A 210 0.05 27.58 -8.47
CA ASN A 210 0.09 28.29 -9.75
C ASN A 210 0.48 27.34 -10.90
N ASN A 211 0.31 27.80 -12.14
CA ASN A 211 0.65 26.99 -13.32
C ASN A 211 2.14 26.60 -13.41
N ALA A 212 3.07 27.43 -12.90
CA ALA A 212 4.49 27.10 -12.96
C ALA A 212 4.86 25.94 -12.02
N GLU A 213 4.29 25.92 -10.81
CA GLU A 213 4.41 24.79 -9.89
C GLU A 213 3.76 23.52 -10.46
N LEU A 214 2.62 23.66 -11.16
CA LEU A 214 1.95 22.53 -11.81
C LEU A 214 2.81 21.93 -12.92
N GLU A 215 3.30 22.76 -13.84
CA GLU A 215 4.14 22.32 -14.96
C GLU A 215 5.42 21.65 -14.46
N GLU A 216 6.08 22.22 -13.44
CA GLU A 216 7.27 21.61 -12.84
C GLU A 216 6.96 20.27 -12.18
N ALA A 217 5.87 20.17 -11.41
CA ALA A 217 5.48 18.93 -10.76
C ALA A 217 5.21 17.80 -11.78
N LEU A 218 4.43 18.09 -12.84
CA LEU A 218 4.12 17.08 -13.86
C LEU A 218 5.34 16.70 -14.72
N GLU A 219 6.25 17.63 -15.02
CA GLU A 219 7.48 17.32 -15.76
C GLU A 219 8.46 16.45 -14.96
N VAL A 220 8.51 16.65 -13.65
CA VAL A 220 9.36 15.84 -12.77
C VAL A 220 8.78 14.43 -12.67
N ALA A 221 7.47 14.30 -12.46
CA ALA A 221 6.79 13.02 -12.25
C ALA A 221 7.02 11.98 -13.36
N LYS A 222 7.17 12.40 -14.63
CA LYS A 222 7.44 11.54 -15.81
C LYS A 222 8.58 10.51 -15.68
N ASN A 223 9.43 10.60 -14.66
CA ASN A 223 10.54 9.68 -14.47
C ASN A 223 10.73 9.34 -12.98
N GLU A 224 9.70 9.53 -12.15
CA GLU A 224 9.79 9.32 -10.70
C GLU A 224 9.41 7.92 -10.24
N CYS A 225 8.63 7.21 -11.05
CA CYS A 225 8.26 5.80 -10.89
C CYS A 225 8.53 5.04 -12.20
N ASP A 226 8.53 3.71 -12.16
CA ASP A 226 8.43 2.91 -13.37
C ASP A 226 6.98 2.96 -13.86
N GLU A 227 6.78 3.10 -15.17
CA GLU A 227 5.45 3.26 -15.79
C GLU A 227 4.87 1.89 -16.22
N ASP A 228 5.45 0.77 -15.75
CA ASP A 228 5.08 -0.63 -16.06
C ASP A 228 4.81 -0.91 -17.55
N ASP A 229 5.55 -0.18 -18.39
CA ASP A 229 5.21 0.08 -19.78
C ASP A 229 5.86 -0.90 -20.77
N ASP A 230 6.69 -1.80 -20.26
CA ASP A 230 7.56 -2.67 -21.05
C ASP A 230 7.01 -4.09 -21.28
N ASN A 231 5.76 -4.35 -20.86
CA ASN A 231 5.08 -5.66 -20.92
C ASN A 231 5.88 -6.79 -20.23
N ASP A 232 6.83 -6.49 -19.34
CA ASP A 232 7.49 -7.51 -18.52
C ASP A 232 6.71 -7.74 -17.23
N TYR A 233 5.82 -8.74 -17.24
CA TYR A 233 5.05 -9.20 -16.06
C TYR A 233 5.90 -9.67 -14.87
N ASN A 234 7.23 -9.65 -14.98
CA ASN A 234 8.15 -10.10 -13.93
C ASN A 234 9.01 -8.96 -13.37
N ASP A 235 8.62 -7.72 -13.66
CA ASP A 235 9.06 -6.53 -12.95
C ASP A 235 8.59 -6.63 -11.49
N ASP A 236 9.52 -6.99 -10.60
CA ASP A 236 9.47 -6.50 -9.23
C ASP A 236 10.50 -5.35 -9.21
N ASP A 237 10.03 -4.11 -9.20
CA ASP A 237 10.75 -2.83 -9.09
C ASP A 237 11.81 -2.72 -7.95
N PHE A 238 12.96 -3.42 -8.10
CA PHE A 238 14.01 -3.38 -7.07
C PHE A 238 14.78 -2.05 -7.00
N ASP A 239 14.70 -1.36 -5.85
CA ASP A 239 15.78 -0.47 -5.43
C ASP A 239 17.10 -1.25 -5.33
N ILE A 240 18.18 -0.75 -5.96
CA ILE A 240 19.55 -1.31 -5.85
C ILE A 240 19.95 -1.46 -4.38
N GLY A 241 19.54 -0.53 -3.50
CA GLY A 241 19.78 -0.60 -2.06
C GLY A 241 19.17 -1.85 -1.46
N TYR A 242 17.89 -2.08 -1.72
CA TYR A 242 17.15 -3.26 -1.32
C TYR A 242 17.74 -4.56 -1.91
N LEU A 243 18.05 -4.62 -3.21
CA LEU A 243 18.67 -5.80 -3.84
C LEU A 243 20.00 -6.19 -3.19
N ASN A 244 20.83 -5.21 -2.82
CA ASN A 244 22.10 -5.47 -2.14
C ASN A 244 21.90 -6.09 -0.75
N GLU A 245 20.95 -5.54 0.02
CA GLU A 245 20.59 -6.08 1.33
C GLU A 245 20.01 -7.49 1.18
N TYR A 246 19.11 -7.68 0.22
CA TYR A 246 18.45 -8.95 -0.06
C TYR A 246 19.46 -10.06 -0.43
N LEU A 247 20.37 -9.79 -1.37
CA LEU A 247 21.45 -10.72 -1.75
C LEU A 247 22.37 -11.06 -0.58
N ALA A 248 22.67 -10.09 0.29
CA ALA A 248 23.55 -10.25 1.44
C ALA A 248 22.86 -10.87 2.68
N THR A 249 21.54 -11.06 2.66
CA THR A 249 20.76 -11.51 3.83
C THR A 249 21.05 -12.95 4.23
N CYS A 250 21.18 -13.86 3.26
CA CYS A 250 21.43 -15.29 3.49
C CYS A 250 22.43 -15.87 2.49
N ARG A 251 22.82 -17.14 2.69
CA ARG A 251 23.44 -17.91 1.60
C ARG A 251 22.38 -18.36 0.60
N TRP A 252 22.83 -18.62 -0.60
CA TRP A 252 22.02 -18.95 -1.76
C TRP A 252 22.41 -20.32 -2.30
N ARG A 253 21.52 -21.30 -2.23
CA ARG A 253 21.71 -22.60 -2.86
C ARG A 253 21.49 -22.49 -4.37
N MET A 254 22.40 -23.03 -5.16
CA MET A 254 22.23 -23.13 -6.61
C MET A 254 21.22 -24.24 -6.92
N GLU A 255 20.10 -23.89 -7.56
CA GLU A 255 19.10 -24.85 -8.02
C GLU A 255 19.29 -25.20 -9.50
N TYR A 256 19.63 -24.19 -10.31
CA TYR A 256 19.76 -24.35 -11.75
C TYR A 256 20.89 -23.49 -12.32
N ILE A 257 21.60 -24.05 -13.30
CA ILE A 257 22.52 -23.28 -14.14
C ILE A 257 22.52 -23.76 -15.59
N LYS A 258 22.40 -22.80 -16.51
CA LYS A 258 22.53 -22.94 -17.96
C LYS A 258 23.59 -21.97 -18.44
N ARG A 259 24.56 -22.47 -19.22
CA ARG A 259 25.65 -21.68 -19.79
C ARG A 259 25.88 -22.04 -21.24
N ASN A 260 26.07 -21.04 -22.09
CA ASN A 260 26.09 -21.10 -23.55
C ASN A 260 24.94 -21.96 -24.10
N GLY A 261 23.71 -21.75 -23.59
CA GLY A 261 22.54 -22.48 -24.04
C GLY A 261 22.44 -23.93 -23.56
N GLN A 262 23.33 -24.40 -22.67
CA GLN A 262 23.37 -25.80 -22.21
C GLN A 262 23.20 -25.90 -20.70
N ASN A 263 22.29 -26.76 -20.23
CA ASN A 263 22.10 -27.06 -18.82
C ASN A 263 23.38 -27.70 -18.23
N GLN A 264 23.98 -27.07 -17.23
CA GLN A 264 25.18 -27.52 -16.52
C GLN A 264 24.89 -27.97 -15.08
N THR A 265 23.63 -27.95 -14.63
CA THR A 265 23.23 -28.14 -13.23
C THR A 265 23.81 -29.40 -12.59
N GLU A 266 23.83 -30.53 -13.31
CA GLU A 266 24.39 -31.80 -12.82
C GLU A 266 25.89 -31.74 -12.47
N GLN A 267 26.64 -30.78 -13.01
CA GLN A 267 28.08 -30.62 -12.76
C GLN A 267 28.37 -29.88 -11.45
N TYR A 268 27.37 -29.20 -10.90
CA TYR A 268 27.48 -28.32 -9.76
C TYR A 268 26.55 -28.77 -8.61
N PRO A 269 26.67 -30.00 -8.10
CA PRO A 269 25.86 -30.44 -6.98
C PRO A 269 26.22 -29.67 -5.70
N ASP A 270 25.21 -29.21 -4.98
CA ASP A 270 25.32 -28.60 -3.64
C ASP A 270 26.29 -27.40 -3.57
N VAL A 271 26.13 -26.44 -4.50
CA VAL A 271 26.86 -25.16 -4.49
C VAL A 271 26.06 -24.11 -3.75
N TYR A 272 26.73 -23.36 -2.88
CA TYR A 272 26.15 -22.24 -2.14
C TYR A 272 26.91 -20.94 -2.43
N PHE A 273 26.20 -19.82 -2.55
CA PHE A 273 26.78 -18.49 -2.70
C PHE A 273 26.52 -17.63 -1.47
N VAL A 274 27.50 -16.80 -1.10
CA VAL A 274 27.41 -15.85 0.01
C VAL A 274 27.87 -14.50 -0.49
N PHE A 275 26.95 -13.55 -0.57
CA PHE A 275 27.25 -12.17 -0.95
C PHE A 275 27.59 -11.37 0.31
N LYS A 276 28.70 -10.63 0.29
CA LYS A 276 29.17 -9.81 1.42
C LYS A 276 29.19 -8.34 1.06
N GLU A 277 28.88 -7.48 2.02
CA GLU A 277 28.86 -6.00 1.92
C GLU A 277 30.16 -5.38 1.39
N ASN A 278 31.31 -6.08 1.49
CA ASN A 278 32.60 -5.61 0.97
C ASN A 278 32.85 -6.01 -0.49
N ASN A 279 31.78 -6.19 -1.29
CA ASN A 279 31.80 -6.61 -2.70
C ASN A 279 32.50 -7.95 -2.93
N THR A 280 32.54 -8.82 -1.92
CA THR A 280 33.11 -10.17 -2.00
C THR A 280 31.99 -11.19 -2.08
N ILE A 281 32.06 -12.13 -3.02
CA ILE A 281 31.16 -13.27 -3.10
C ILE A 281 31.96 -14.55 -2.84
N VAL A 282 31.41 -15.47 -2.06
CA VAL A 282 32.03 -16.79 -1.79
C VAL A 282 31.13 -17.88 -2.34
N ALA A 283 31.66 -18.71 -3.22
CA ALA A 283 31.02 -19.94 -3.69
C ALA A 283 31.58 -21.13 -2.90
N THR A 284 30.73 -21.79 -2.11
CA THR A 284 31.05 -22.98 -1.32
C THR A 284 30.62 -24.23 -2.05
N PHE A 285 31.58 -25.11 -2.30
CA PHE A 285 31.42 -26.46 -2.83
C PHE A 285 31.64 -27.47 -1.70
N PRO A 286 31.26 -28.76 -1.87
CA PRO A 286 31.47 -29.78 -0.84
C PRO A 286 32.91 -29.91 -0.30
N ASP A 287 33.92 -29.61 -1.14
CA ASP A 287 35.34 -29.81 -0.82
C ASP A 287 36.17 -28.51 -0.75
N THR A 288 35.63 -27.35 -1.18
CA THR A 288 36.40 -26.10 -1.27
C THR A 288 35.51 -24.86 -1.32
N ASP A 289 36.05 -23.73 -0.86
CA ASP A 289 35.48 -22.41 -1.09
C ASP A 289 36.26 -21.68 -2.19
N ILE A 290 35.55 -20.90 -3.00
CA ILE A 290 36.11 -20.07 -4.06
C ILE A 290 35.60 -18.65 -3.87
N GLU A 291 36.53 -17.70 -3.74
CA GLU A 291 36.19 -16.28 -3.62
C GLU A 291 36.13 -15.61 -5.00
N GLY A 292 35.22 -14.64 -5.12
CA GLY A 292 35.03 -13.77 -6.27
C GLY A 292 34.63 -12.36 -5.83
N THR A 293 34.26 -11.54 -6.80
CA THR A 293 33.72 -10.20 -6.58
C THR A 293 32.31 -10.10 -7.12
N TRP A 294 31.47 -9.29 -6.48
CA TRP A 294 30.14 -8.96 -6.97
C TRP A 294 29.86 -7.46 -6.80
N GLU A 295 29.02 -6.90 -7.66
CA GLU A 295 28.45 -5.56 -7.55
C GLU A 295 27.09 -5.51 -8.25
N THR A 296 26.17 -4.68 -7.79
CA THR A 296 24.88 -4.43 -8.43
C THR A 296 24.86 -3.05 -9.07
N THR A 297 24.16 -2.92 -10.19
CA THR A 297 24.01 -1.69 -10.99
C THR A 297 22.67 -1.70 -11.71
N VAL A 298 22.12 -0.54 -12.07
CA VAL A 298 21.00 -0.45 -13.04
C VAL A 298 21.56 -0.21 -14.44
N THR A 299 21.08 -0.95 -15.43
CA THR A 299 21.46 -0.80 -16.84
C THR A 299 20.21 -0.84 -17.71
N GLU A 300 19.91 0.25 -18.42
CA GLU A 300 18.72 0.34 -19.29
C GLU A 300 17.38 0.13 -18.55
N GLY A 301 17.30 0.54 -17.29
CA GLY A 301 16.13 0.31 -16.41
C GLY A 301 16.32 -0.90 -15.51
N ASP A 302 16.93 -1.97 -16.04
CA ASP A 302 17.01 -3.25 -15.32
C ASP A 302 18.03 -3.29 -14.16
N PRO A 303 17.70 -3.94 -13.03
CA PRO A 303 18.66 -4.33 -12.01
C PRO A 303 19.62 -5.43 -12.51
N VAL A 304 20.92 -5.22 -12.32
CA VAL A 304 21.96 -6.11 -12.84
C VAL A 304 22.98 -6.45 -11.76
N ALA A 305 23.25 -7.75 -11.56
CA ALA A 305 24.31 -8.29 -10.71
C ALA A 305 25.54 -8.70 -11.54
N ASN A 306 26.64 -7.98 -11.37
CA ASN A 306 27.93 -8.30 -11.98
C ASN A 306 28.71 -9.25 -11.08
N ILE A 307 28.76 -10.54 -11.45
CA ILE A 307 29.46 -11.58 -10.68
C ILE A 307 30.74 -11.98 -11.40
N ASN A 308 31.85 -12.08 -10.67
CA ASN A 308 33.14 -12.42 -11.25
C ASN A 308 33.96 -13.37 -10.36
N PHE A 309 34.26 -14.54 -10.89
CA PHE A 309 35.13 -15.56 -10.29
C PHE A 309 36.27 -15.92 -11.25
N GLN A 310 37.50 -16.00 -10.72
CA GLN A 310 38.66 -16.37 -11.55
C GLN A 310 38.73 -17.86 -11.88
N ILE A 311 38.16 -18.71 -11.03
CA ILE A 311 38.35 -20.17 -11.06
C ILE A 311 37.10 -20.90 -11.58
N ILE A 312 35.91 -20.29 -11.46
CA ILE A 312 34.62 -20.83 -11.88
C ILE A 312 33.90 -19.84 -12.82
N PRO A 313 34.40 -19.68 -14.06
CA PRO A 313 33.88 -18.68 -15.00
C PRO A 313 32.42 -18.91 -15.41
N ASP A 314 31.90 -20.12 -15.18
CA ASP A 314 30.52 -20.49 -15.47
C ASP A 314 29.51 -19.66 -14.65
N PHE A 315 29.88 -19.14 -13.48
CA PHE A 315 29.04 -18.21 -12.70
C PHE A 315 29.37 -16.73 -12.97
N SER A 316 30.42 -16.46 -13.76
CA SER A 316 30.90 -15.10 -13.99
C SER A 316 30.18 -14.48 -15.19
N ASN A 317 29.38 -13.45 -14.94
CA ASN A 317 28.68 -12.71 -15.98
C ASN A 317 28.16 -11.37 -15.45
N GLN A 318 27.66 -10.56 -16.38
CA GLN A 318 26.65 -9.56 -16.09
C GLN A 318 25.29 -10.26 -16.12
N TRP A 319 24.60 -10.31 -14.99
CA TRP A 319 23.33 -10.99 -14.83
C TRP A 319 22.22 -9.95 -14.63
N LYS A 320 21.28 -9.86 -15.57
CA LYS A 320 19.99 -9.21 -15.30
C LYS A 320 19.28 -10.00 -14.20
N VAL A 321 18.75 -9.29 -13.23
CA VAL A 321 17.92 -9.81 -12.15
C VAL A 321 16.49 -9.75 -12.65
N GLY A 322 15.83 -10.89 -12.78
CA GLY A 322 14.37 -10.90 -12.96
C GLY A 322 13.73 -11.15 -11.60
N GLU A 323 12.82 -12.12 -11.53
CA GLU A 323 12.06 -12.45 -10.32
C GLU A 323 12.90 -12.61 -9.03
N VAL A 324 12.42 -11.95 -7.98
CA VAL A 324 12.91 -12.09 -6.60
C VAL A 324 11.74 -12.32 -5.62
N GLY A 325 10.95 -13.37 -5.87
CA GLY A 325 9.88 -13.83 -4.98
C GLY A 325 10.24 -15.10 -4.19
N GLU A 326 9.52 -15.39 -3.09
CA GLU A 326 9.55 -16.66 -2.33
C GLU A 326 10.93 -17.18 -1.87
N GLY A 327 11.90 -16.29 -1.67
CA GLY A 327 13.27 -16.70 -1.38
C GLY A 327 13.95 -17.40 -2.55
N LYS A 328 13.58 -17.08 -3.79
CA LYS A 328 14.35 -17.40 -5.00
C LYS A 328 14.91 -16.11 -5.60
N ILE A 329 15.86 -16.25 -6.51
CA ILE A 329 16.31 -15.19 -7.42
C ILE A 329 16.69 -15.81 -8.75
N LYS A 330 16.10 -15.30 -9.84
CA LYS A 330 16.39 -15.70 -11.21
C LYS A 330 17.35 -14.68 -11.84
N LEU A 331 18.44 -15.19 -12.42
CA LEU A 331 19.50 -14.41 -13.04
C LEU A 331 19.69 -14.85 -14.49
N TYR A 332 19.67 -13.93 -15.46
CA TYR A 332 19.88 -14.24 -16.88
C TYR A 332 20.84 -13.25 -17.55
N ASN A 333 21.40 -13.62 -18.70
CA ASN A 333 22.16 -12.67 -19.52
C ASN A 333 21.25 -11.98 -20.54
N GLU A 334 21.72 -10.92 -21.20
CA GLU A 334 20.95 -10.16 -22.21
C GLU A 334 20.31 -11.02 -23.31
N SER A 335 20.87 -12.19 -23.62
CA SER A 335 20.36 -13.10 -24.65
C SER A 335 19.45 -14.22 -24.13
N GLU A 336 19.27 -14.32 -22.81
CA GLU A 336 18.61 -15.43 -22.08
C GLU A 336 19.15 -16.84 -22.35
N GLU A 337 20.23 -16.96 -23.12
CA GLU A 337 20.93 -18.22 -23.36
C GLU A 337 21.59 -18.75 -22.08
N ASP A 338 21.94 -17.86 -21.15
CA ASP A 338 22.51 -18.18 -19.85
C ASP A 338 21.53 -17.82 -18.74
N LYS A 339 21.34 -18.75 -17.81
CA LYS A 339 20.40 -18.61 -16.68
C LYS A 339 20.98 -19.26 -15.43
N ILE A 340 20.83 -18.62 -14.29
CA ILE A 340 21.09 -19.17 -12.96
C ILE A 340 19.83 -18.96 -12.12
N ILE A 341 19.43 -19.99 -11.38
CA ILE A 341 18.38 -19.87 -10.36
C ILE A 341 19.01 -20.21 -9.02
N LEU A 342 18.90 -19.28 -8.08
CA LEU A 342 19.34 -19.45 -6.72
C LEU A 342 18.14 -19.47 -5.78
N LYS A 343 18.20 -20.33 -4.76
CA LYS A 343 17.22 -20.40 -3.69
C LYS A 343 17.86 -20.03 -2.36
N LYS A 344 17.28 -19.08 -1.66
CA LYS A 344 17.65 -18.63 -0.33
C LYS A 344 17.67 -19.82 0.61
N ASP A 345 18.81 -20.03 1.26
CA ASP A 345 19.01 -21.10 2.23
C ASP A 345 19.66 -20.56 3.48
N CYS A 346 18.85 -20.07 4.42
CA CYS A 346 19.34 -19.52 5.67
C CYS A 346 19.75 -20.59 6.70
N SER A 347 19.77 -21.88 6.36
CA SER A 347 19.94 -23.00 7.31
C SER A 347 21.39 -23.38 7.66
N GLY A 348 22.41 -22.74 7.06
CA GLY A 348 23.80 -23.15 7.22
C GLY A 348 24.79 -22.08 7.67
N GLY A 349 25.15 -22.13 8.96
CA GLY A 349 26.53 -22.20 9.48
C GLY A 349 27.62 -21.21 9.04
N LEU A 350 27.31 -20.09 8.41
CA LEU A 350 28.19 -18.91 8.43
C LEU A 350 27.99 -18.19 9.77
N GLU A 351 28.90 -17.31 10.19
CA GLU A 351 28.62 -16.41 11.32
C GLU A 351 27.39 -15.57 10.96
N LEU A 352 26.21 -16.08 11.33
CA LEU A 352 24.95 -15.39 11.22
C LEU A 352 25.09 -14.21 12.17
N LYS A 353 25.23 -13.01 11.61
CA LYS A 353 25.03 -11.80 12.39
C LYS A 353 23.66 -11.93 13.05
N ASN A 354 23.59 -11.43 14.28
CA ASN A 354 22.35 -11.33 15.03
C ASN A 354 21.78 -12.69 15.49
N GLN A 355 22.57 -13.58 16.11
CA GLN A 355 22.09 -14.90 16.59
C GLN A 355 21.89 -14.98 18.11
N PHE A 356 21.13 -15.98 18.57
CA PHE A 356 21.04 -16.35 19.99
C PHE A 356 21.18 -17.84 20.27
N VAL A 357 21.95 -18.16 21.29
CA VAL A 357 22.27 -19.51 21.75
C VAL A 357 21.33 -19.89 22.90
N ILE A 358 20.69 -21.05 22.81
CA ILE A 358 19.94 -21.66 23.92
C ILE A 358 20.76 -22.81 24.50
N ASP A 359 21.10 -22.73 25.79
CA ASP A 359 21.80 -23.79 26.53
C ASP A 359 23.09 -24.31 25.89
N GLY A 360 23.80 -23.42 25.18
CA GLY A 360 25.03 -23.75 24.46
C GLY A 360 24.83 -24.41 23.10
N THR A 361 23.59 -24.50 22.61
CA THR A 361 23.25 -24.94 21.25
C THR A 361 22.96 -23.72 20.39
N GLU A 362 23.63 -23.60 19.25
CA GLU A 362 23.36 -22.55 18.26
C GLU A 362 21.98 -22.75 17.62
N PRO A 363 21.25 -21.67 17.32
CA PRO A 363 19.95 -21.75 16.68
C PRO A 363 20.10 -22.15 15.20
N LYS A 364 18.99 -22.53 14.57
CA LYS A 364 18.98 -22.96 13.16
C LYS A 364 19.12 -21.77 12.18
N TYR A 365 18.76 -20.56 12.61
CA TYR A 365 18.81 -19.32 11.81
C TYR A 365 19.34 -18.12 12.65
N GLY A 366 19.63 -16.99 12.01
CA GLY A 366 19.87 -15.71 12.69
C GLY A 366 18.56 -14.94 12.95
N THR A 367 18.61 -13.84 13.68
CA THR A 367 17.53 -12.85 13.84
C THR A 367 17.97 -11.52 13.22
N PRO A 368 18.12 -11.44 11.89
CA PRO A 368 18.63 -10.24 11.21
C PRO A 368 17.76 -9.01 11.41
N ASN A 369 16.47 -9.18 11.68
CA ASN A 369 15.52 -8.08 11.75
C ASN A 369 15.29 -7.63 13.20
N ALA A 370 15.28 -6.33 13.42
CA ALA A 370 14.87 -5.74 14.69
C ALA A 370 13.83 -4.66 14.50
N TYR A 371 12.71 -4.84 15.18
CA TYR A 371 11.61 -3.91 15.19
C TYR A 371 11.34 -3.42 16.60
N TYR A 372 10.81 -2.20 16.75
CA TYR A 372 10.42 -1.68 18.04
C TYR A 372 9.12 -0.90 17.96
N ARG A 373 8.36 -0.92 19.05
CA ARG A 373 7.22 -0.02 19.28
C ARG A 373 7.33 0.66 20.63
N ASP A 374 6.94 1.92 20.69
CA ASP A 374 6.97 2.75 21.90
C ASP A 374 5.58 2.81 22.54
N GLN A 375 5.46 2.65 23.85
CA GLN A 375 4.14 2.71 24.48
C GLN A 375 3.75 4.17 24.78
N LEU A 376 3.03 4.80 23.86
CA LEU A 376 2.69 6.25 23.83
C LEU A 376 1.74 6.75 24.94
N SER A 377 1.33 5.91 25.90
CA SER A 377 0.46 6.39 26.98
C SER A 377 1.22 7.31 27.96
N THR A 378 0.55 8.33 28.49
CA THR A 378 1.12 9.31 29.45
C THR A 378 1.69 8.67 30.73
N ILE A 379 1.32 7.42 31.03
CA ILE A 379 1.82 6.62 32.15
C ILE A 379 2.94 5.63 31.76
N ASN A 380 3.18 5.43 30.46
CA ASN A 380 4.12 4.44 29.93
C ASN A 380 5.39 5.02 29.27
N GLN A 381 5.52 6.34 29.09
CA GLN A 381 6.68 7.04 28.48
C GLN A 381 8.05 6.36 28.64
N GLY A 382 8.72 6.01 27.54
CA GLY A 382 10.02 5.31 27.56
C GLY A 382 9.92 3.80 27.81
N LYS A 383 8.72 3.21 27.71
CA LYS A 383 8.56 1.75 27.56
C LYS A 383 8.64 1.39 26.09
N PHE A 384 9.45 0.38 25.79
CA PHE A 384 9.64 -0.15 24.45
C PHE A 384 9.40 -1.65 24.47
N GLU A 385 8.74 -2.13 23.44
CA GLU A 385 8.79 -3.54 23.06
C GLU A 385 9.68 -3.67 21.83
N LEU A 386 10.65 -4.57 21.92
CA LEU A 386 11.67 -4.81 20.90
C LEU A 386 11.54 -6.25 20.41
N HIS A 387 11.31 -6.43 19.12
CA HIS A 387 11.23 -7.71 18.45
C HIS A 387 12.55 -7.96 17.71
N LEU A 388 13.28 -9.01 18.09
CA LEU A 388 14.49 -9.48 17.40
C LEU A 388 14.16 -10.84 16.77
N VAL A 389 13.87 -10.88 15.46
CA VAL A 389 13.25 -12.04 14.79
C VAL A 389 13.89 -12.37 13.44
N ASN A 390 13.61 -13.56 12.90
CA ASN A 390 14.11 -14.04 11.60
C ASN A 390 13.19 -13.76 10.40
N GLY A 391 12.01 -13.18 10.62
CA GLY A 391 11.02 -12.84 9.61
C GLY A 391 10.54 -11.39 9.79
N GLU A 392 9.39 -11.06 9.22
CA GLU A 392 8.85 -9.69 9.31
C GLU A 392 7.84 -9.54 10.43
N VAL A 393 7.77 -8.32 10.97
CA VAL A 393 6.74 -7.91 11.91
C VAL A 393 5.96 -6.74 11.31
N ARG A 394 4.66 -6.92 11.16
CA ARG A 394 3.75 -5.91 10.65
C ARG A 394 2.78 -5.48 11.75
N SER A 395 2.42 -4.21 11.78
CA SER A 395 1.36 -3.73 12.67
C SER A 395 0.03 -4.31 12.17
N ASN A 396 -0.71 -5.00 13.04
CA ASN A 396 -2.04 -5.48 12.69
C ASN A 396 -3.04 -4.31 12.88
N PRO A 397 -3.74 -3.86 11.82
CA PRO A 397 -4.72 -2.76 11.91
C PRO A 397 -5.96 -3.11 12.74
N TRP A 398 -6.17 -4.39 13.06
CA TRP A 398 -7.40 -4.96 13.62
C TRP A 398 -7.22 -5.59 15.02
N GLY A 399 -6.04 -5.49 15.66
CA GLY A 399 -5.77 -6.14 16.95
C GLY A 399 -4.75 -5.45 17.86
N ASP A 400 -4.68 -5.90 19.14
CA ASP A 400 -3.66 -5.48 20.14
C ASP A 400 -2.26 -6.11 19.90
N TRP A 401 -2.10 -6.87 18.81
CA TRP A 401 -0.97 -7.77 18.52
C TRP A 401 -0.35 -7.44 17.17
N ASP A 402 0.88 -7.90 16.94
CA ASP A 402 1.59 -7.67 15.68
C ASP A 402 1.44 -8.93 14.80
N ASP A 403 1.33 -8.75 13.49
CA ASP A 403 1.31 -9.85 12.51
C ASP A 403 2.74 -10.27 12.18
N TYR A 404 2.91 -11.56 11.98
CA TYR A 404 4.20 -12.15 11.67
C TYR A 404 4.20 -12.87 10.34
N VAL A 405 5.19 -12.55 9.50
CA VAL A 405 5.39 -13.18 8.20
C VAL A 405 6.70 -13.95 8.24
N GLU A 406 6.61 -15.28 8.07
CA GLU A 406 7.75 -16.21 8.09
C GLU A 406 8.64 -16.17 9.35
N VAL A 407 8.09 -15.65 10.46
CA VAL A 407 8.76 -15.66 11.76
C VAL A 407 8.68 -17.07 12.34
N THR A 408 9.87 -17.64 12.60
CA THR A 408 10.02 -19.00 13.16
C THR A 408 10.84 -19.03 14.44
N GLN A 409 11.62 -17.96 14.70
CA GLN A 409 12.44 -17.83 15.88
C GLN A 409 12.76 -16.36 16.21
N GLY A 410 12.93 -16.08 17.50
CA GLY A 410 13.28 -14.73 17.94
C GLY A 410 13.13 -14.51 19.44
N VAL A 411 13.29 -13.24 19.81
CA VAL A 411 13.10 -12.73 21.17
C VAL A 411 12.28 -11.45 21.14
N ILE A 412 11.27 -11.39 22.00
CA ILE A 412 10.51 -10.17 22.29
C ILE A 412 10.99 -9.63 23.64
N ILE A 413 11.51 -8.41 23.67
CA ILE A 413 12.09 -7.77 24.86
C ILE A 413 11.25 -6.56 25.25
N ASN A 414 10.63 -6.66 26.43
CA ASN A 414 9.85 -5.58 27.01
C ASN A 414 10.72 -4.78 28.00
N LEU A 415 11.18 -3.58 27.61
CA LEU A 415 12.14 -2.76 28.37
C LEU A 415 11.64 -1.35 28.69
N LYS A 416 12.29 -0.71 29.66
CA LYS A 416 12.05 0.68 30.05
C LYS A 416 13.33 1.50 29.94
N SER A 417 13.42 2.28 28.87
CA SER A 417 14.49 3.23 28.59
C SER A 417 14.42 4.43 29.53
N SER A 418 15.58 5.05 29.77
CA SER A 418 15.68 6.36 30.41
C SER A 418 15.32 7.51 29.47
N ASP A 419 15.34 7.26 28.16
CA ASP A 419 14.90 8.17 27.12
C ASP A 419 13.50 7.76 26.63
N VAL A 420 12.67 8.74 26.27
CA VAL A 420 11.27 8.50 25.90
C VAL A 420 11.07 8.35 24.40
N GLU A 421 12.01 8.80 23.58
CA GLU A 421 11.94 8.75 22.11
C GLU A 421 12.74 7.57 21.55
N ILE A 422 13.77 7.13 22.27
CA ILE A 422 14.72 6.11 21.81
C ILE A 422 15.05 5.10 22.91
N ILE A 423 15.55 3.93 22.52
CA ILE A 423 16.14 2.97 23.46
C ILE A 423 17.53 3.51 23.85
N ALA A 424 17.67 3.99 25.08
CA ALA A 424 18.91 4.58 25.56
C ALA A 424 20.01 3.52 25.70
N ALA A 425 21.25 3.91 25.38
CA ALA A 425 22.41 3.06 25.63
C ALA A 425 22.60 2.84 27.14
N GLY A 426 22.89 1.60 27.53
CA GLY A 426 23.02 1.21 28.92
C GLY A 426 22.73 -0.26 29.16
N THR A 427 22.77 -0.66 30.43
CA THR A 427 22.50 -2.03 30.85
C THR A 427 21.13 -2.11 31.53
N TYR A 428 20.23 -2.89 30.95
CA TYR A 428 18.90 -3.18 31.44
C TYR A 428 18.92 -4.49 32.24
N GLN A 429 18.36 -4.46 33.45
CA GLN A 429 18.30 -5.63 34.35
C GLN A 429 16.89 -6.21 34.41
N TYR A 430 16.76 -7.53 34.53
CA TYR A 430 15.45 -8.12 34.74
C TYR A 430 14.81 -7.65 36.06
N SER A 431 13.53 -7.30 35.99
CA SER A 431 12.73 -6.90 37.15
C SER A 431 11.26 -7.32 36.98
N GLN A 432 10.61 -7.73 38.08
CA GLN A 432 9.16 -7.98 38.07
C GLN A 432 8.34 -6.70 37.88
N GLU A 433 8.91 -5.54 38.24
CA GLU A 433 8.32 -4.23 37.99
C GLU A 433 9.15 -3.50 36.94
N LEU A 434 8.48 -3.00 35.90
CA LEU A 434 9.12 -2.32 34.79
C LEU A 434 9.45 -0.86 35.17
N THR A 435 10.65 -0.64 35.71
CA THR A 435 11.23 0.66 36.07
C THR A 435 12.37 1.06 35.13
N GLU A 436 12.84 2.30 35.17
CA GLU A 436 13.95 2.77 34.32
C GLU A 436 15.15 1.80 34.34
N SER A 437 15.73 1.52 33.17
CA SER A 437 16.84 0.58 32.97
C SER A 437 16.51 -0.87 33.40
N THR A 438 15.26 -1.30 33.21
CA THR A 438 14.86 -2.70 33.44
C THR A 438 14.12 -3.29 32.25
N PHE A 439 14.07 -4.63 32.20
CA PHE A 439 13.14 -5.39 31.34
C PHE A 439 12.33 -6.37 32.20
N THR A 440 11.18 -6.86 31.70
CA THR A 440 10.16 -7.50 32.56
C THR A 440 9.70 -8.90 32.15
N VAL A 441 8.75 -9.45 32.90
CA VAL A 441 8.18 -10.82 32.81
C VAL A 441 7.53 -11.10 31.45
N GLY A 442 7.17 -10.06 30.69
CA GLY A 442 6.64 -10.17 29.34
C GLY A 442 7.69 -10.47 28.27
N THR A 443 8.99 -10.55 28.62
CA THR A 443 10.05 -10.94 27.68
C THR A 443 9.97 -12.44 27.38
N ARG A 444 9.98 -12.80 26.09
CA ARG A 444 9.81 -14.18 25.59
C ARG A 444 10.85 -14.50 24.52
N ALA A 445 11.22 -15.77 24.41
CA ALA A 445 12.02 -16.30 23.30
C ALA A 445 11.33 -17.53 22.69
N PHE A 446 11.47 -17.78 21.40
CA PHE A 446 10.78 -18.89 20.72
C PHE A 446 11.63 -19.45 19.56
N ILE A 447 11.42 -20.73 19.20
CA ILE A 447 12.14 -21.46 18.14
C ILE A 447 11.22 -22.49 17.48
N ASP A 448 11.27 -22.58 16.14
CA ASP A 448 10.63 -23.61 15.29
C ASP A 448 9.09 -23.63 15.39
N GLU A 449 8.50 -22.44 15.57
CA GLU A 449 7.05 -22.23 15.53
C GLU A 449 6.74 -21.38 14.29
N SER A 450 6.10 -21.93 13.26
CA SER A 450 5.53 -21.09 12.20
C SER A 450 4.36 -20.31 12.79
N THR A 451 4.56 -19.06 13.19
CA THR A 451 3.52 -18.23 13.80
C THR A 451 3.09 -17.12 12.86
N THR A 452 1.80 -16.88 12.74
CA THR A 452 1.23 -15.79 11.94
C THR A 452 0.90 -14.54 12.78
N SER A 453 0.93 -14.63 14.11
CA SER A 453 0.63 -13.54 15.04
C SER A 453 1.47 -13.59 16.31
N SER A 454 1.77 -12.43 16.90
CA SER A 454 2.46 -12.34 18.20
C SER A 454 1.67 -12.86 19.40
N SER A 455 0.36 -12.99 19.25
CA SER A 455 -0.51 -13.63 20.24
C SER A 455 -0.36 -15.16 20.31
N ASP A 456 0.12 -15.78 19.23
CA ASP A 456 0.22 -17.24 19.08
C ASP A 456 1.57 -17.80 19.53
N ILE A 457 2.53 -16.95 19.93
CA ILE A 457 3.83 -17.41 20.43
C ILE A 457 3.68 -18.06 21.82
N GLU A 458 3.84 -19.38 21.87
CA GLU A 458 4.03 -20.17 23.10
C GLU A 458 5.51 -20.18 23.53
N GLY A 459 6.11 -19.00 23.65
CA GLY A 459 7.55 -18.84 23.89
C GLY A 459 8.04 -19.23 25.30
N ILE A 460 9.34 -19.51 25.39
CA ILE A 460 10.13 -19.67 26.62
C ILE A 460 10.02 -18.38 27.46
N THR A 461 9.44 -18.50 28.64
CA THR A 461 9.27 -17.38 29.58
C THR A 461 10.57 -17.05 30.29
N ILE A 462 11.03 -15.80 30.16
CA ILE A 462 12.25 -15.34 30.82
C ILE A 462 11.99 -15.01 32.30
N THR A 463 12.91 -15.46 33.17
CA THR A 463 12.82 -15.33 34.64
C THR A 463 13.93 -14.45 35.24
N GLY A 464 14.88 -13.99 34.42
CA GLY A 464 16.05 -13.24 34.85
C GLY A 464 16.96 -12.89 33.67
N GLY A 465 17.96 -12.04 33.89
CA GLY A 465 18.98 -11.73 32.89
C GLY A 465 19.35 -10.25 32.76
N THR A 466 20.07 -9.95 31.68
CA THR A 466 20.58 -8.62 31.33
C THR A 466 20.43 -8.35 29.83
N VAL A 467 20.15 -7.10 29.46
CA VAL A 467 20.28 -6.59 28.08
C VAL A 467 21.23 -5.40 28.11
N GLU A 468 22.25 -5.40 27.26
CA GLU A 468 23.20 -4.31 27.10
C GLU A 468 23.01 -3.68 25.72
N VAL A 469 22.71 -2.39 25.70
CA VAL A 469 22.47 -1.63 24.48
C VAL A 469 23.59 -0.61 24.30
N THR A 470 24.24 -0.62 23.13
CA THR A 470 25.09 0.49 22.67
C THR A 470 24.53 1.06 21.38
N ARG A 471 24.82 2.34 21.12
CA ARG A 471 24.31 3.05 19.94
C ARG A 471 25.39 3.95 19.35
N GLU A 472 25.58 3.87 18.04
CA GLU A 472 26.44 4.75 17.24
C GLU A 472 25.64 5.22 16.01
N GLY A 473 25.22 6.49 15.99
CA GLY A 473 24.34 7.00 14.93
C GLY A 473 22.95 6.36 14.97
N SER A 474 22.53 5.76 13.85
CA SER A 474 21.28 4.98 13.71
C SER A 474 21.45 3.49 14.04
N THR A 475 22.69 3.01 14.20
CA THR A 475 23.00 1.61 14.47
C THR A 475 22.96 1.30 15.97
N TYR A 476 22.26 0.24 16.32
CA TYR A 476 22.19 -0.35 17.66
C TYR A 476 23.01 -1.63 17.70
N ALA A 477 23.70 -1.86 18.82
CA ALA A 477 24.19 -3.18 19.19
C ALA A 477 23.55 -3.61 20.52
N ILE A 478 22.89 -4.75 20.52
CA ILE A 478 22.07 -5.25 21.63
C ILE A 478 22.56 -6.64 22.00
N ASN A 479 23.19 -6.75 23.17
CA ASN A 479 23.66 -8.01 23.71
C ASN A 479 22.76 -8.44 24.85
N TYR A 480 22.26 -9.67 24.85
CA TYR A 480 21.38 -10.16 25.89
C TYR A 480 21.82 -11.50 26.46
N ASN A 481 21.52 -11.68 27.73
CA ASN A 481 21.75 -12.90 28.48
C ASN A 481 20.57 -13.12 29.42
N PHE A 482 19.68 -14.01 29.04
CA PHE A 482 18.47 -14.36 29.78
C PHE A 482 18.62 -15.69 30.51
N THR A 483 17.90 -15.81 31.60
CA THR A 483 17.74 -17.05 32.36
C THR A 483 16.27 -17.45 32.39
N TYR A 484 15.97 -18.72 32.16
CA TYR A 484 14.62 -19.28 32.23
C TYR A 484 14.61 -20.57 33.08
N ASP A 485 13.42 -21.13 33.37
CA ASP A 485 13.30 -22.39 34.11
C ASP A 485 13.70 -23.59 33.23
N GLY A 486 15.00 -23.75 33.02
CA GLY A 486 15.58 -24.75 32.12
C GLY A 486 17.03 -24.46 31.75
N GLY A 487 17.41 -23.18 31.69
CA GLY A 487 18.81 -22.78 31.45
C GLY A 487 18.97 -21.32 31.02
N THR A 488 19.79 -21.06 29.99
CA THR A 488 20.20 -19.70 29.57
C THR A 488 20.04 -19.47 28.08
N ILE A 489 19.64 -18.25 27.72
CA ILE A 489 19.57 -17.78 26.33
C ILE A 489 20.50 -16.58 26.20
N THR A 490 21.48 -16.63 25.30
CA THR A 490 22.41 -15.51 25.06
C THR A 490 22.39 -15.11 23.60
N GLY A 491 22.29 -13.83 23.27
CA GLY A 491 22.34 -13.40 21.88
C GLY A 491 22.94 -12.01 21.71
N GLN A 492 23.23 -11.70 20.45
CA GLN A 492 23.69 -10.40 20.01
C GLN A 492 22.82 -9.96 18.84
N TYR A 493 22.59 -8.67 18.70
CA TYR A 493 22.04 -8.00 17.53
C TYR A 493 22.90 -6.77 17.22
N GLU A 494 23.13 -6.48 15.95
CA GLU A 494 23.80 -5.29 15.42
C GLU A 494 23.09 -4.86 14.12
N GLY A 495 22.51 -3.66 14.12
CA GLY A 495 21.71 -3.17 12.99
C GLY A 495 20.87 -1.94 13.34
N THR A 496 20.04 -1.48 12.40
CA THR A 496 19.04 -0.41 12.65
C THR A 496 17.80 -1.00 13.32
N LEU A 497 16.98 -0.16 13.97
CA LEU A 497 15.69 -0.60 14.51
C LEU A 497 14.58 -0.01 13.65
N GLN A 498 13.68 -0.86 13.17
CA GLN A 498 12.50 -0.45 12.39
C GLN A 498 11.34 -0.13 13.33
N TYR A 499 10.64 0.98 13.12
CA TYR A 499 9.51 1.38 13.96
C TYR A 499 8.24 0.65 13.50
N ILE A 500 7.55 -0.01 14.44
CA ILE A 500 6.19 -0.53 14.23
C ILE A 500 5.23 0.44 14.92
N SER A 501 4.22 0.91 14.18
CA SER A 501 3.20 1.80 14.71
C SER A 501 2.44 1.14 15.87
N ASN A 502 2.03 1.94 16.87
CA ASN A 502 1.07 1.46 17.85
C ASN A 502 -0.25 1.18 17.14
N SER A 503 -0.68 -0.08 17.15
CA SER A 503 -1.98 -0.55 16.66
C SER A 503 -3.08 0.49 16.93
N GLY A 504 -3.71 0.99 15.87
CA GLY A 504 -4.83 1.90 15.98
C GLY A 504 -5.48 2.19 14.65
N HIS A 505 -6.81 2.10 14.64
CA HIS A 505 -7.60 2.41 13.45
C HIS A 505 -7.34 3.86 13.03
N THR A 506 -7.06 4.05 11.76
CA THR A 506 -6.88 5.32 11.09
C THR A 506 -8.22 5.84 10.57
N GLN A 507 -8.23 7.05 10.02
CA GLN A 507 -9.41 7.55 9.31
C GLN A 507 -9.70 6.76 8.02
N ASN A 508 -8.69 6.09 7.45
CA ASN A 508 -8.85 5.20 6.30
C ASN A 508 -9.58 3.93 6.68
N ASP A 509 -9.33 3.39 7.89
CA ASP A 509 -10.09 2.24 8.41
C ASP A 509 -11.57 2.56 8.65
N VAL A 510 -11.88 3.83 8.98
CA VAL A 510 -13.27 4.34 9.04
C VAL A 510 -13.92 4.34 7.66
N ALA A 511 -13.20 4.73 6.62
CA ALA A 511 -13.70 4.71 5.25
C ALA A 511 -13.91 3.25 4.79
N ALA A 512 -12.88 2.40 4.93
CA ALA A 512 -12.94 0.99 4.56
C ALA A 512 -14.07 0.22 5.27
N LEU A 513 -14.30 0.43 6.57
CA LEU A 513 -15.43 -0.22 7.25
C LEU A 513 -16.79 0.33 6.76
N LYS A 514 -16.88 1.62 6.43
CA LYS A 514 -18.12 2.17 5.85
C LYS A 514 -18.39 1.56 4.49
N ASP A 515 -17.37 1.46 3.64
CA ASP A 515 -17.48 0.85 2.31
C ASP A 515 -17.88 -0.62 2.44
N TYR A 516 -17.23 -1.37 3.34
CA TYR A 516 -17.59 -2.75 3.65
C TYR A 516 -19.06 -2.90 4.08
N ILE A 517 -19.55 -2.08 5.02
CA ILE A 517 -20.93 -2.13 5.50
C ILE A 517 -21.92 -1.75 4.37
N ALA A 518 -21.55 -0.82 3.48
CA ALA A 518 -22.37 -0.42 2.34
C ALA A 518 -22.27 -1.36 1.13
N SER A 519 -21.26 -2.22 1.06
CA SER A 519 -21.00 -3.13 -0.08
C SER A 519 -22.04 -4.24 -0.28
N SER A 520 -22.92 -4.45 0.72
CA SER A 520 -23.89 -5.55 0.71
C SER A 520 -25.13 -5.17 1.50
N ASP A 521 -26.23 -5.87 1.19
CA ASP A 521 -27.38 -5.94 2.08
C ASP A 521 -27.13 -6.99 3.17
N TRP A 522 -27.73 -6.79 4.35
CA TRP A 522 -27.46 -7.59 5.54
C TRP A 522 -28.71 -8.19 6.15
N VAL A 523 -28.59 -9.38 6.74
CA VAL A 523 -29.60 -10.02 7.58
C VAL A 523 -29.06 -10.26 8.99
N VAL A 524 -29.93 -10.21 10.00
CA VAL A 524 -29.55 -10.52 11.38
C VAL A 524 -29.39 -12.03 11.52
N ASN A 525 -28.15 -12.48 11.74
CA ASN A 525 -27.82 -13.89 11.99
C ASN A 525 -27.94 -14.25 13.49
N SER A 526 -27.61 -13.32 14.37
CA SER A 526 -27.71 -13.50 15.83
C SER A 526 -27.93 -12.14 16.49
N PHE A 527 -28.82 -12.06 17.49
CA PHE A 527 -28.99 -10.87 18.33
C PHE A 527 -29.35 -11.31 19.76
N VAL A 528 -28.34 -11.35 20.63
CA VAL A 528 -28.41 -11.95 21.96
C VAL A 528 -27.93 -10.97 23.05
N SER A 529 -28.55 -10.97 24.22
CA SER A 529 -28.10 -10.27 25.42
C SER A 529 -27.79 -11.23 26.56
N ASP A 530 -26.70 -11.03 27.29
CA ASP A 530 -26.32 -11.82 28.48
C ASP A 530 -27.08 -11.35 29.74
N TYR A 531 -28.40 -11.14 29.63
CA TYR A 531 -29.22 -10.65 30.73
C TYR A 531 -29.72 -11.82 31.58
N GLN A 532 -29.06 -12.09 32.72
CA GLN A 532 -29.56 -13.07 33.70
C GLN A 532 -30.80 -12.59 34.48
N ASP A 533 -31.89 -12.24 33.80
CA ASP A 533 -33.20 -12.04 34.44
C ASP A 533 -34.23 -12.97 33.81
N ASP A 534 -34.90 -13.75 34.65
CA ASP A 534 -35.73 -14.92 34.32
C ASP A 534 -37.00 -14.61 33.47
N TRP A 535 -37.12 -13.43 32.87
CA TRP A 535 -38.37 -12.90 32.30
C TRP A 535 -38.26 -12.26 30.90
N MET A 536 -37.07 -12.13 30.32
CA MET A 536 -36.89 -11.63 28.94
C MET A 536 -36.13 -12.69 28.13
N ASP A 537 -36.49 -12.87 26.86
CA ASP A 537 -35.74 -13.75 25.98
C ASP A 537 -34.37 -13.12 25.74
N ASP A 538 -33.31 -13.84 26.08
CA ASP A 538 -31.94 -13.40 25.87
C ASP A 538 -31.60 -13.39 24.37
N ASP A 539 -32.40 -14.07 23.54
CA ASP A 539 -32.24 -14.14 22.09
C ASP A 539 -33.45 -13.53 21.39
N ILE A 540 -33.24 -12.39 20.72
CA ILE A 540 -34.26 -11.68 19.94
C ILE A 540 -34.04 -11.84 18.42
N THR A 541 -33.17 -12.75 17.99
CA THR A 541 -32.81 -12.95 16.58
C THR A 541 -34.04 -13.17 15.70
N SER A 542 -35.02 -13.95 16.19
CA SER A 542 -36.21 -14.28 15.40
C SER A 542 -37.08 -13.08 15.06
N ASP A 543 -37.03 -12.01 15.87
CA ASP A 543 -37.83 -10.80 15.67
C ASP A 543 -37.37 -9.99 14.46
N TYR A 544 -36.14 -10.26 13.98
CA TYR A 544 -35.49 -9.54 12.87
C TYR A 544 -35.18 -10.42 11.65
N SER A 545 -35.56 -11.69 11.69
CA SER A 545 -35.25 -12.69 10.65
C SER A 545 -35.85 -12.40 9.27
N ASP A 546 -36.86 -11.54 9.18
CA ASP A 546 -37.54 -11.14 7.93
C ASP A 546 -37.14 -9.75 7.43
N TYR A 547 -36.16 -9.09 8.05
CA TYR A 547 -35.67 -7.78 7.67
C TYR A 547 -34.34 -7.87 6.89
N LEU A 548 -34.28 -7.11 5.80
CA LEU A 548 -33.08 -6.81 5.05
C LEU A 548 -32.58 -5.41 5.43
N PHE A 549 -31.34 -5.29 5.86
CA PHE A 549 -30.72 -4.03 6.26
C PHE A 549 -29.85 -3.52 5.11
N VAL A 550 -30.21 -2.35 4.60
CA VAL A 550 -29.53 -1.70 3.47
C VAL A 550 -28.87 -0.42 3.97
N PHE A 551 -27.56 -0.30 3.78
CA PHE A 551 -26.77 0.85 4.22
C PHE A 551 -26.38 1.70 3.01
N ASP A 552 -26.66 3.00 3.09
CA ASP A 552 -26.30 3.99 2.08
C ASP A 552 -25.11 4.80 2.62
N PHE A 553 -23.96 4.66 1.93
CA PHE A 553 -22.71 5.34 2.24
C PHE A 553 -22.85 6.86 2.11
N GLU A 554 -23.29 7.32 0.94
CA GLU A 554 -23.38 8.73 0.56
C GLU A 554 -24.28 9.54 1.50
N ASN A 555 -25.43 8.96 1.87
CA ASN A 555 -26.43 9.65 2.66
C ASN A 555 -26.31 9.35 4.17
N SER A 556 -25.43 8.44 4.58
CA SER A 556 -25.33 7.94 5.96
C SER A 556 -26.68 7.44 6.53
N THR A 557 -27.49 6.84 5.66
CA THR A 557 -28.83 6.31 6.00
C THR A 557 -28.82 4.79 6.00
N VAL A 558 -29.61 4.18 6.90
CA VAL A 558 -29.84 2.73 6.92
C VAL A 558 -31.34 2.46 6.85
N ALA A 559 -31.74 1.44 6.11
CA ALA A 559 -33.13 1.02 5.98
C ALA A 559 -33.29 -0.46 6.36
N ALA A 560 -34.15 -0.75 7.34
CA ALA A 560 -34.60 -2.11 7.62
C ALA A 560 -35.89 -2.37 6.82
N ILE A 561 -35.82 -3.26 5.83
CA ILE A 561 -36.86 -3.51 4.85
C ILE A 561 -37.46 -4.91 5.08
N SER A 562 -38.77 -4.98 5.29
CA SER A 562 -39.51 -6.26 5.32
C SER A 562 -40.79 -6.16 4.51
N ASN A 563 -41.53 -7.27 4.43
CA ASN A 563 -42.86 -7.29 3.81
C ASN A 563 -43.88 -6.39 4.54
N ALA A 564 -43.62 -6.03 5.80
CA ALA A 564 -44.49 -5.18 6.60
C ALA A 564 -44.25 -3.68 6.37
N GLY A 565 -43.11 -3.30 5.79
CA GLY A 565 -42.74 -1.93 5.50
C GLY A 565 -41.24 -1.68 5.67
N THR A 566 -40.85 -0.41 5.58
CA THR A 566 -39.46 0.04 5.77
C THR A 566 -39.37 0.88 7.04
N VAL A 567 -38.39 0.58 7.87
CA VAL A 567 -37.99 1.43 9.01
C VAL A 567 -36.69 2.12 8.66
N ALA A 568 -36.72 3.45 8.60
CA ALA A 568 -35.55 4.25 8.30
C ALA A 568 -34.73 4.52 9.57
N GLY A 569 -33.43 4.69 9.37
CA GLY A 569 -32.48 5.10 10.38
C GLY A 569 -31.28 5.81 9.76
N VAL A 570 -30.37 6.22 10.62
CA VAL A 570 -29.06 6.76 10.25
C VAL A 570 -27.97 5.91 10.89
N TRP A 571 -26.82 5.87 10.24
CA TRP A 571 -25.66 5.16 10.74
C TRP A 571 -24.40 6.01 10.56
N SER A 572 -23.40 5.74 11.39
CA SER A 572 -22.07 6.33 11.22
C SER A 572 -21.03 5.43 11.82
N VAL A 573 -19.89 5.29 11.13
CA VAL A 573 -18.68 4.71 11.72
C VAL A 573 -17.81 5.83 12.26
N LEU A 574 -17.29 5.65 13.46
CA LEU A 574 -16.41 6.59 14.13
C LEU A 574 -15.34 5.84 14.94
N LEU A 575 -14.25 6.54 15.22
CA LEU A 575 -13.22 6.08 16.14
C LEU A 575 -13.45 6.68 17.53
N GLU A 576 -13.54 5.83 18.54
CA GLU A 576 -13.51 6.23 19.95
C GLU A 576 -12.50 5.38 20.71
N ASP A 577 -11.57 6.02 21.43
CA ASP A 577 -10.54 5.35 22.22
C ASP A 577 -9.81 4.23 21.44
N ASN A 578 -9.53 4.51 20.15
CA ASN A 578 -8.84 3.60 19.24
C ASN A 578 -9.64 2.32 18.87
N LYS A 579 -10.97 2.37 19.00
CA LYS A 579 -11.88 1.28 18.62
C LYS A 579 -12.83 1.75 17.53
N MET A 580 -13.11 0.86 16.58
CA MET A 580 -14.14 1.07 15.58
C MET A 580 -15.52 0.97 16.20
N MET A 581 -16.29 2.04 16.03
CA MET A 581 -17.63 2.15 16.56
C MET A 581 -18.62 2.32 15.42
N LEU A 582 -19.65 1.48 15.39
CA LEU A 582 -20.81 1.63 14.53
C LEU A 582 -21.96 2.21 15.35
N ASN A 583 -22.33 3.45 15.06
CA ASN A 583 -23.52 4.06 15.62
C ASN A 583 -24.72 3.73 14.74
N LEU A 584 -25.78 3.18 15.32
CA LEU A 584 -27.06 2.94 14.65
C LEU A 584 -28.17 3.72 15.35
N SER A 585 -29.04 4.36 14.58
CA SER A 585 -30.17 5.12 15.10
C SER A 585 -31.38 5.07 14.16
N PHE A 586 -32.34 4.20 14.48
CA PHE A 586 -33.63 4.06 13.81
C PHE A 586 -34.72 4.93 14.42
N ASP A 587 -35.69 5.31 13.59
CA ASP A 587 -36.85 6.11 14.01
C ASP A 587 -37.68 5.39 15.09
N THR A 588 -37.91 6.10 16.20
CA THR A 588 -38.28 5.56 17.53
C THR A 588 -39.73 5.07 17.71
N ASN A 589 -40.37 4.52 16.68
CA ASN A 589 -41.71 3.90 16.84
C ASN A 589 -41.71 2.54 17.58
N GLY A 590 -40.58 2.13 18.16
CA GLY A 590 -40.50 1.13 19.23
C GLY A 590 -40.05 -0.27 18.84
N SER A 591 -39.91 -0.59 17.54
CA SER A 591 -39.54 -1.93 17.06
C SER A 591 -38.06 -2.10 16.70
N PHE A 592 -37.22 -1.08 16.91
CA PHE A 592 -35.79 -1.11 16.56
C PHE A 592 -34.92 -0.40 17.63
N THR A 593 -35.47 -0.20 18.83
CA THR A 593 -34.79 0.57 19.90
C THR A 593 -33.55 -0.14 20.46
N GLU A 594 -33.51 -1.45 20.33
CA GLU A 594 -32.38 -2.31 20.68
C GLU A 594 -31.15 -2.04 19.81
N PHE A 595 -31.34 -1.71 18.53
CA PHE A 595 -30.27 -1.28 17.62
C PHE A 595 -29.73 0.11 17.96
N ASN A 596 -30.55 0.98 18.58
CA ASN A 596 -30.23 2.39 18.80
C ASN A 596 -29.16 2.60 19.88
N ARG A 597 -27.89 2.47 19.50
CA ARG A 597 -26.72 2.65 20.35
C ARG A 597 -25.44 2.72 19.52
N THR A 598 -24.34 3.04 20.20
CA THR A 598 -22.99 2.88 19.66
C THR A 598 -22.51 1.46 19.93
N TRP A 599 -22.27 0.71 18.86
CA TRP A 599 -21.75 -0.65 18.88
C TRP A 599 -20.24 -0.64 18.68
N GLN A 600 -19.50 -1.40 19.47
CA GLN A 600 -18.11 -1.70 19.15
C GLN A 600 -18.09 -2.79 18.08
N VAL A 601 -17.38 -2.55 16.97
CA VAL A 601 -17.11 -3.57 15.97
C VAL A 601 -16.09 -4.53 16.55
N HIS A 602 -16.46 -5.81 16.68
CA HIS A 602 -15.64 -6.83 17.30
C HIS A 602 -14.81 -7.61 16.29
N GLU A 603 -15.43 -7.98 15.16
CA GLU A 603 -14.84 -8.75 14.06
C GLU A 603 -15.73 -8.57 12.82
N TYR A 604 -15.14 -8.59 11.62
CA TYR A 604 -15.88 -8.77 10.37
C TYR A 604 -15.07 -9.61 9.38
N SER A 605 -15.76 -10.26 8.43
CA SER A 605 -15.21 -11.17 7.41
C SER A 605 -15.82 -10.86 6.04
N ALA A 606 -15.46 -11.60 4.98
CA ALA A 606 -16.12 -11.45 3.68
C ALA A 606 -17.66 -11.59 3.72
N THR A 607 -18.22 -12.25 4.75
CA THR A 607 -19.65 -12.61 4.82
C THR A 607 -20.39 -12.15 6.09
N SER A 608 -19.71 -11.63 7.11
CA SER A 608 -20.33 -11.33 8.41
C SER A 608 -19.68 -10.19 9.17
N ILE A 609 -20.45 -9.47 9.99
CA ILE A 609 -19.94 -8.49 10.97
C ILE A 609 -20.55 -8.72 12.36
N THR A 610 -19.69 -8.71 13.38
CA THR A 610 -20.02 -8.93 14.79
C THR A 610 -19.86 -7.64 15.59
N LEU A 611 -20.90 -7.27 16.34
CA LEU A 611 -21.04 -6.04 17.09
C LEU A 611 -21.30 -6.32 18.57
N LYS A 612 -20.64 -5.59 19.47
CA LYS A 612 -20.76 -5.74 20.94
C LYS A 612 -20.98 -4.41 21.66
N THR A 613 -21.62 -4.44 22.82
CA THR A 613 -21.74 -3.26 23.70
C THR A 613 -20.44 -2.98 24.47
N ASN A 614 -20.11 -1.70 24.65
CA ASN A 614 -18.97 -1.25 25.45
C ASN A 614 -19.43 -0.96 26.89
N GLY A 615 -18.95 -1.70 27.91
CA GLY A 615 -19.22 -1.38 29.32
C GLY A 615 -19.27 -2.56 30.29
N ASN A 616 -19.41 -2.24 31.60
CA ASN A 616 -19.46 -3.19 32.72
C ASN A 616 -20.86 -3.77 33.01
N ASP A 617 -21.88 -3.45 32.19
CA ASP A 617 -23.24 -3.96 32.34
C ASP A 617 -23.69 -4.61 31.02
N VAL A 618 -24.16 -5.86 31.13
CA VAL A 618 -24.87 -6.69 30.13
C VAL A 618 -24.27 -6.66 28.71
N ILE A 619 -23.51 -7.72 28.39
CA ILE A 619 -22.97 -7.89 27.04
C ILE A 619 -24.13 -8.18 26.10
N THR A 620 -24.32 -7.31 25.11
CA THR A 620 -25.22 -7.58 23.98
C THR A 620 -24.36 -7.83 22.74
N GLU A 621 -24.63 -8.91 22.03
CA GLU A 621 -23.97 -9.32 20.80
C GLU A 621 -24.97 -9.30 19.63
N LEU A 622 -24.58 -8.67 18.52
CA LEU A 622 -25.35 -8.60 17.28
C LEU A 622 -24.44 -9.02 16.12
N ILE A 623 -24.89 -9.99 15.33
CA ILE A 623 -24.17 -10.51 14.17
C ILE A 623 -25.05 -10.31 12.94
N PHE A 624 -24.52 -9.59 11.96
CA PHE A 624 -25.08 -9.54 10.62
C PHE A 624 -24.32 -10.50 9.69
N THR A 625 -25.03 -11.07 8.72
CA THR A 625 -24.45 -11.78 7.58
C THR A 625 -24.96 -11.17 6.28
N LYS A 626 -24.14 -11.20 5.22
CA LYS A 626 -24.56 -10.74 3.89
C LYS A 626 -25.80 -11.51 3.43
N ALA A 627 -26.75 -10.82 2.82
CA ALA A 627 -27.92 -11.46 2.22
C ALA A 627 -27.51 -12.25 0.97
N GLU A 628 -28.01 -13.48 0.82
CA GLU A 628 -27.83 -14.32 -0.37
C GLU A 628 -28.57 -13.81 -1.60
#